data_AF-R0CDD0-F1
#
_entry.id   AF-R0CDD0-F1
#
_cell.length_a   1.000
_cell.length_b   1.000
_cell.length_c   1.000
_cell.angle_alpha   90.00
_cell.angle_beta   90.00
_cell.angle_gamma   90.00
#
_symmetry.space_group_name_H-M   'P 1'
#
loop_
_entity.id
_entity.type
_entity.pdbx_description
1 polymer ?
#
loop_
_entity_poly.entity_id
_entity_poly.type
_entity_poly.pdbx_seq_one_letter_code
_entity_poly.pdbx_strand_id
1 'polypeptide(L)'
;MKRQTKWFLIPCAAMALTMGSALVSFAATGWAEENGEWVYYNNDGSKATDVFKKSGNNWFYLDSDGIMAKNQLIEDDGNYFYVNSAGAMVTNQWRSIENEDSGSDEPDE
;
A
#
# COMPACT_ATOMS: atom_id res chain seq x y z
N MET A 1 -19.00 -14.91 34.28
CA MET A 1 -18.94 -14.18 33.00
C MET A 1 -17.55 -13.55 32.90
N LYS A 2 -16.64 -14.10 32.08
CA LYS A 2 -15.26 -13.59 31.96
C LYS A 2 -14.98 -13.25 30.49
N ARG A 3 -14.74 -11.97 30.20
CA ARG A 3 -14.35 -11.49 28.87
C ARG A 3 -12.84 -11.62 28.73
N GLN A 4 -12.41 -12.60 27.94
CA GLN A 4 -11.01 -12.85 27.62
C GLN A 4 -10.57 -11.87 26.52
N THR A 5 -9.78 -10.87 26.89
CA THR A 5 -9.10 -9.98 25.94
C THR A 5 -7.84 -10.68 25.44
N LYS A 6 -7.93 -11.30 24.25
CA LYS A 6 -6.75 -11.83 23.53
C LYS A 6 -6.06 -10.67 22.81
N TRP A 7 -4.92 -10.25 23.34
CA TRP A 7 -3.94 -9.44 22.63
C TRP A 7 -3.32 -10.29 21.52
N PHE A 8 -3.64 -9.99 20.26
CA PHE A 8 -2.89 -10.53 19.12
C PHE A 8 -1.78 -9.53 18.77
N LEU A 9 -0.56 -9.87 19.20
CA LEU A 9 0.67 -9.30 18.68
C LEU A 9 0.74 -9.67 17.18
N ILE A 10 0.52 -8.70 16.31
CA ILE A 10 0.77 -8.87 14.87
C ILE A 10 2.29 -8.78 14.70
N PRO A 11 2.99 -9.85 14.26
CA PRO A 11 4.38 -9.73 13.89
C PRO A 11 4.44 -8.87 12.62
N CYS A 12 4.85 -7.61 12.76
CA CYS A 12 5.37 -6.84 11.63
C CYS A 12 6.50 -7.66 11.00
N ALA A 13 6.45 -7.81 9.69
CA ALA A 13 7.45 -8.54 8.93
C ALA A 13 8.85 -7.94 9.19
N ALA A 14 9.74 -8.79 9.71
CA ALA A 14 11.19 -8.77 9.61
C ALA A 14 11.95 -7.50 10.04
N MET A 15 12.21 -7.36 11.35
CA MET A 15 13.52 -6.89 11.81
C MET A 15 14.45 -8.09 11.97
N ALA A 16 15.37 -8.29 11.02
CA ALA A 16 16.58 -9.10 11.23
C ALA A 16 17.64 -8.74 10.17
N LEU A 17 18.28 -7.57 10.31
CA LEU A 17 19.52 -7.28 9.61
C LEU A 17 20.69 -7.81 10.44
N THR A 18 21.10 -9.05 10.17
CA THR A 18 22.45 -9.51 10.52
C THR A 18 23.33 -9.33 9.29
N MET A 19 24.18 -8.31 9.32
CA MET A 19 25.16 -8.05 8.27
C MET A 19 26.15 -9.22 8.18
N GLY A 20 26.31 -9.81 7.00
CA GLY A 20 27.30 -10.86 6.81
C GLY A 20 27.35 -11.45 5.40
N SER A 21 28.26 -10.91 4.61
CA SER A 21 29.02 -11.59 3.53
C SER A 21 28.31 -11.87 2.19
N ALA A 22 28.83 -11.16 1.17
CA ALA A 22 28.86 -11.50 -0.26
C ALA A 22 27.61 -12.18 -0.85
N LEU A 23 26.65 -11.37 -1.28
CA LEU A 23 25.48 -11.86 -2.00
C LEU A 23 25.77 -11.82 -3.50
N VAL A 24 25.75 -13.00 -4.14
CA VAL A 24 25.28 -13.12 -5.52
C VAL A 24 24.04 -12.23 -5.63
N SER A 25 24.06 -11.24 -6.52
CA SER A 25 22.91 -10.36 -6.76
C SER A 25 21.76 -11.19 -7.35
N PHE A 26 21.04 -11.91 -6.50
CA PHE A 26 19.68 -12.35 -6.82
C PHE A 26 18.89 -11.05 -6.98
N ALA A 27 18.38 -10.81 -8.20
CA ALA A 27 17.41 -9.74 -8.42
C ALA A 27 16.33 -9.88 -7.34
N ALA A 28 16.16 -8.85 -6.51
CA ALA A 28 15.17 -8.88 -5.45
C ALA A 28 13.80 -9.00 -6.10
N THR A 29 13.11 -10.11 -5.90
CA THR A 29 11.72 -10.29 -6.33
C THR A 29 10.80 -10.04 -5.14
N GLY A 30 9.60 -9.50 -5.41
CA GLY A 30 8.66 -9.10 -4.38
C GLY A 30 8.89 -7.67 -3.87
N TRP A 31 8.47 -7.42 -2.63
CA TRP A 31 8.53 -6.10 -2.01
C TRP A 31 9.97 -5.71 -1.67
N ALA A 32 10.35 -4.50 -2.06
CA ALA A 32 11.63 -3.89 -1.74
C ALA A 32 11.45 -2.43 -1.33
N GLU A 33 12.36 -1.93 -0.50
CA GLU A 33 12.41 -0.51 -0.13
C GLU A 33 13.59 0.15 -0.83
N GLU A 34 13.31 1.20 -1.61
CA GLU A 34 14.27 2.00 -2.36
C GLU A 34 14.12 3.46 -1.92
N ASN A 35 15.18 4.06 -1.36
CA ASN A 35 15.18 5.46 -0.93
C ASN A 35 14.02 5.87 0.01
N GLY A 36 13.51 4.93 0.82
CA GLY A 36 12.36 5.18 1.72
C GLY A 36 10.98 4.98 1.07
N GLU A 37 10.96 4.53 -0.18
CA GLU A 37 9.76 4.23 -0.96
C GLU A 37 9.63 2.72 -1.19
N TRP A 38 8.41 2.21 -1.13
CA TRP A 38 8.16 0.79 -1.35
C TRP A 38 7.84 0.52 -2.80
N VAL A 39 8.48 -0.49 -3.36
CA VAL A 39 8.30 -0.95 -4.74
C VAL A 39 8.06 -2.46 -4.75
N TYR A 40 7.57 -2.99 -5.87
CA TYR A 40 7.39 -4.42 -6.05
C TYR A 40 8.03 -4.90 -7.35
N TYR A 41 8.87 -5.93 -7.27
CA TYR A 41 9.46 -6.60 -8.42
C TYR A 41 8.74 -7.91 -8.74
N ASN A 42 8.33 -8.09 -9.99
CA ASN A 42 7.79 -9.33 -10.49
C ASN A 42 8.90 -10.41 -10.56
N ASN A 43 8.50 -11.67 -10.78
CA ASN A 43 9.44 -12.80 -10.82
C ASN A 43 10.44 -12.71 -11.99
N ASP A 44 10.12 -11.94 -13.02
CA ASP A 44 11.01 -11.67 -14.17
C ASP A 44 11.96 -10.49 -13.91
N GLY A 45 11.92 -9.88 -12.72
CA GLY A 45 12.71 -8.72 -12.34
C GLY A 45 12.15 -7.38 -12.81
N SER A 46 11.00 -7.34 -13.48
CA SER A 46 10.34 -6.08 -13.84
C SER A 46 9.70 -5.41 -12.63
N LYS A 47 9.73 -4.08 -12.56
CA LYS A 47 9.00 -3.29 -11.54
C LYS A 47 7.52 -3.31 -11.89
N ALA A 48 6.67 -3.59 -10.91
CA ALA A 48 5.22 -3.54 -11.06
C ALA A 48 4.74 -2.09 -10.97
N THR A 49 3.92 -1.68 -11.94
CA THR A 49 3.33 -0.34 -12.03
C THR A 49 1.83 -0.47 -12.29
N ASP A 50 1.07 0.55 -11.89
CA ASP A 50 -0.38 0.67 -12.08
C ASP A 50 -1.15 -0.60 -11.66
N VAL A 51 -0.79 -1.19 -10.51
CA VAL A 51 -1.30 -2.50 -10.13
C VAL A 51 -1.38 -2.71 -8.63
N PHE A 52 -2.41 -3.44 -8.19
CA PHE A 52 -2.50 -3.93 -6.83
C PHE A 52 -1.65 -5.19 -6.61
N LYS A 53 -0.82 -5.16 -5.57
CA LYS A 53 -0.07 -6.33 -5.07
C LYS A 53 -0.48 -6.65 -3.63
N LYS A 54 -0.59 -7.94 -3.34
CA LYS A 54 -0.99 -8.43 -2.02
C LYS A 54 0.23 -8.63 -1.12
N SER A 55 0.12 -8.22 0.14
CA SER A 55 1.07 -8.58 1.19
C SER A 55 0.31 -8.95 2.47
N GLY A 56 0.47 -10.19 2.92
CA GLY A 56 -0.37 -10.75 3.98
C GLY A 56 -1.86 -10.72 3.60
N ASN A 57 -2.68 -10.08 4.43
CA ASN A 57 -4.12 -9.91 4.19
C ASN A 57 -4.48 -8.57 3.53
N ASN A 58 -3.50 -7.72 3.25
CA ASN A 58 -3.72 -6.38 2.73
C ASN A 58 -3.33 -6.27 1.26
N TRP A 59 -3.93 -5.32 0.57
CA TRP A 59 -3.62 -4.95 -0.81
C TRP A 59 -2.99 -3.56 -0.83
N PHE A 60 -2.02 -3.37 -1.72
CA PHE A 60 -1.24 -2.15 -1.86
C PHE A 60 -1.16 -1.83 -3.34
N TYR A 61 -1.34 -0.56 -3.70
CA TYR A 61 -1.28 -0.11 -5.09
C TYR A 61 0.11 0.44 -5.39
N LEU A 62 0.68 0.02 -6.53
CA LEU A 62 1.88 0.60 -7.10
C LEU A 62 1.42 1.55 -8.21
N ASP A 63 1.84 2.81 -8.14
CA ASP A 63 1.51 3.83 -9.13
C ASP A 63 2.26 3.63 -10.46
N SER A 64 2.15 4.59 -11.37
CA SER A 64 2.80 4.56 -12.68
C SER A 64 4.33 4.55 -12.62
N ASP A 65 4.92 5.05 -11.54
CA ASP A 65 6.36 5.01 -11.27
C ASP A 65 6.77 3.72 -10.52
N GLY A 66 5.79 2.90 -10.15
CA GLY A 66 5.95 1.65 -9.40
C GLY A 66 6.21 1.88 -7.92
N ILE A 67 5.84 3.06 -7.41
CA ILE A 67 5.95 3.45 -6.01
C ILE A 67 4.62 3.14 -5.30
N MET A 68 4.70 2.66 -4.07
CA MET A 68 3.52 2.34 -3.28
C MET A 68 2.75 3.60 -2.87
N ALA A 69 1.51 3.69 -3.34
CA ALA A 69 0.56 4.74 -3.02
C ALA A 69 0.19 4.79 -1.53
N LYS A 70 -0.05 5.99 -0.99
CA LYS A 70 -0.49 6.22 0.41
C LYS A 70 -1.49 7.37 0.48
N ASN A 71 -2.51 7.24 1.35
CA ASN A 71 -3.52 8.27 1.64
C ASN A 71 -4.29 8.81 0.43
N GLN A 72 -4.48 8.02 -0.62
CA GLN A 72 -5.08 8.50 -1.87
C GLN A 72 -6.22 7.59 -2.36
N LEU A 73 -7.10 8.18 -3.17
CA LEU A 73 -8.11 7.46 -3.93
C LEU A 73 -7.50 6.99 -5.24
N ILE A 74 -7.66 5.70 -5.54
CA ILE A 74 -7.17 5.03 -6.74
C ILE A 74 -8.38 4.67 -7.59
N GLU A 75 -8.33 5.04 -8.86
CA GLU A 75 -9.24 4.50 -9.87
C GLU A 75 -8.54 3.33 -10.57
N ASP A 76 -9.18 2.17 -10.59
CA ASP A 76 -8.70 0.97 -11.29
C ASP A 76 -9.90 0.28 -11.95
N ASP A 77 -9.87 0.21 -13.28
CA ASP A 77 -10.94 -0.37 -14.12
C ASP A 77 -12.35 0.16 -13.79
N GLY A 78 -12.47 1.48 -13.61
CA GLY A 78 -13.73 2.16 -13.29
C GLY A 78 -14.22 1.95 -11.84
N ASN A 79 -13.44 1.30 -11.00
CA ASN A 79 -13.71 1.14 -9.57
C ASN A 79 -12.79 2.05 -8.75
N TYR A 80 -13.29 2.52 -7.61
CA TYR A 80 -12.54 3.42 -6.74
C TYR A 80 -12.14 2.74 -5.43
N PHE A 81 -10.86 2.81 -5.10
CA PHE A 81 -10.26 2.18 -3.92
C PHE A 81 -9.47 3.21 -3.13
N TYR A 82 -9.67 3.27 -1.83
CA TYR A 82 -8.87 4.17 -0.98
C TYR A 82 -7.75 3.41 -0.26
N VAL A 83 -6.52 3.89 -0.36
CA VAL A 83 -5.38 3.38 0.41
C VAL A 83 -5.06 4.31 1.59
N ASN A 84 -4.84 3.74 2.77
CA ASN A 84 -4.56 4.51 3.98
C ASN A 84 -3.11 5.00 4.06
N SER A 85 -2.72 5.58 5.21
CA SER A 85 -1.38 6.14 5.42
C SER A 85 -0.25 5.09 5.42
N ALA A 86 -0.60 3.82 5.64
CA ALA A 86 0.32 2.69 5.52
C ALA A 86 0.30 2.08 4.11
N GLY A 87 -0.46 2.65 3.18
CA GLY A 87 -0.65 2.15 1.80
C GLY A 87 -1.62 0.98 1.68
N ALA A 88 -2.19 0.50 2.80
CA ALA A 88 -3.12 -0.61 2.77
C ALA A 88 -4.50 -0.14 2.28
N MET A 89 -5.06 -0.89 1.33
CA MET A 89 -6.41 -0.71 0.83
C MET A 89 -7.43 -0.86 1.98
N VAL A 90 -8.26 0.16 2.17
CA VAL A 90 -9.33 0.15 3.16
C VAL A 90 -10.46 -0.72 2.65
N THR A 91 -10.94 -1.64 3.49
CA THR A 91 -12.04 -2.55 3.15
C THR A 91 -13.04 -2.62 4.28
N ASN A 92 -14.31 -2.83 3.95
CA ASN A 92 -15.40 -3.05 4.91
C ASN A 92 -15.55 -1.95 5.99
N GLN A 93 -15.27 -0.69 5.62
CA GLN A 93 -15.29 0.46 6.52
C GLN A 93 -15.72 1.72 5.77
N TRP A 94 -16.41 2.62 6.47
CA TRP A 94 -16.72 3.95 5.95
C TRP A 94 -15.55 4.90 6.16
N ARG A 95 -15.28 5.76 5.17
CA ARG A 95 -14.27 6.82 5.26
C ARG A 95 -14.79 8.09 4.63
N SER A 96 -14.68 9.21 5.36
CA SER A 96 -14.91 10.54 4.80
C SER A 96 -13.65 11.01 4.10
N ILE A 97 -13.79 11.47 2.87
CA ILE A 97 -12.73 12.11 2.08
C ILE A 97 -13.29 13.48 1.72
N GLU A 98 -12.50 14.53 1.93
CA GLU A 98 -12.91 15.88 1.56
C GLU A 98 -12.97 15.98 0.03
N ASN A 99 -14.06 16.55 -0.50
CA ASN A 99 -14.18 16.79 -1.92
C ASN A 99 -13.49 18.13 -2.23
N GLU A 100 -12.27 18.06 -2.75
CA GLU A 100 -11.50 19.25 -3.16
C GLU A 100 -12.14 20.00 -4.35
N ASP A 101 -13.03 19.33 -5.10
CA ASP A 101 -13.76 19.89 -6.26
C ASP A 101 -15.15 20.42 -5.87
N SER A 102 -15.37 20.71 -4.58
CA SER A 102 -16.55 21.48 -4.16
C SER A 102 -16.37 22.95 -4.54
N GLY A 103 -16.30 23.22 -5.85
CA GLY A 103 -16.40 24.55 -6.42
C GLY A 103 -17.63 25.24 -5.87
N SER A 104 -17.44 26.47 -5.40
CA SER A 104 -18.49 27.40 -5.02
C SER A 104 -19.41 27.66 -6.20
N ASP A 105 -20.44 26.83 -6.37
CA ASP A 105 -21.63 27.21 -7.14
C ASP A 105 -22.33 28.33 -6.35
N GLU A 106 -21.78 29.55 -6.43
CA GLU A 106 -22.55 30.74 -6.10
C GLU A 106 -23.66 30.84 -7.15
N PRO A 107 -24.94 30.84 -6.74
CA PRO A 107 -26.01 31.03 -7.69
C PRO A 107 -25.91 32.44 -8.27
N ASP A 108 -25.81 32.55 -9.60
CA ASP A 108 -25.94 33.84 -10.28
C ASP A 108 -27.30 34.47 -9.89
N GLU A 109 -27.26 35.66 -9.26
CA GLU A 109 -28.45 36.46 -8.90
C GLU A 109 -29.15 37.12 -10.11
#